data_AF-A0A3M1G348-F1
#
_entry.id   AF-A0A3M1G348-F1
#
_cell.length_a   1.000
_cell.length_b   1.000
_cell.length_c   1.000
_cell.angle_alpha   90.00
_cell.angle_beta   90.00
_cell.angle_gamma   90.00
#
_symmetry.space_group_name_H-M   'P 1'
#
loop_
_entity.id
_entity.type
_entity.pdbx_description
1 polymer ?
#
loop_
_entity_poly.entity_id
_entity_poly.type
_entity_poly.pdbx_seq_one_letter_code
_entity_poly.pdbx_strand_id
1 'polypeptide(L)'
;GETYIGGDYSIPQGMKPDVHYKKGLICLDCHVVGPRGMGDIQRKATCQDCHIEEEEALPGGLHGKLLCASCHVNELGGYQITIWGPGREGTVETPFHKYSLYYGIQKPPIIMKDQTGTWVPMKIWPHSVGNIKGNVPPSEGLRWRWPNGETRDAYYIIGTFGDLPSGNNHLLWMEIQEAAHSYGRARSCESCHGSQAQVSYSTWEFYDEDGAKPFKGHHRIVADKKGLRVEGLENTTPIVPLPGRKLTDFASWVYMRDRWKVPGDFSIPTDRDKYQRYLGVYKRVSAYFDKKIKLAKAETEKKKLKRERLTYVHNLKLAERFLKERESDL
;
A
#
# COMPACT_ATOMS: atom_id res chain seq x y z
N GLY A 1 -3.71 1.48 -6.59
CA GLY A 1 -2.64 0.50 -6.28
C GLY A 1 -2.75 -0.85 -6.97
N GLU A 2 -3.76 -1.12 -7.81
CA GLU A 2 -3.96 -2.45 -8.43
C GLU A 2 -3.83 -3.64 -7.46
N THR A 3 -4.40 -3.46 -6.27
CA THR A 3 -4.48 -4.48 -5.24
C THR A 3 -5.89 -5.00 -5.17
N TYR A 4 -6.05 -6.31 -5.08
CA TYR A 4 -7.35 -6.97 -5.10
C TYR A 4 -7.72 -7.53 -3.74
N ILE A 5 -9.01 -7.83 -3.56
CA ILE A 5 -9.57 -8.40 -2.34
C ILE A 5 -9.04 -9.82 -2.02
N GLY A 6 -8.27 -10.43 -2.93
CA GLY A 6 -7.71 -11.77 -2.80
C GLY A 6 -8.73 -12.87 -3.14
N GLY A 7 -8.42 -14.12 -2.81
CA GLY A 7 -9.26 -15.27 -3.19
C GLY A 7 -9.30 -15.44 -4.72
N ASP A 8 -10.50 -15.51 -5.29
CA ASP A 8 -10.66 -15.66 -6.74
C ASP A 8 -10.20 -14.43 -7.54
N TYR A 9 -10.09 -13.27 -6.89
CA TYR A 9 -9.65 -12.02 -7.51
C TYR A 9 -8.15 -11.77 -7.34
N SER A 10 -7.39 -12.76 -6.89
CA SER A 10 -5.99 -12.60 -6.52
C SER A 10 -5.08 -12.30 -7.70
N ILE A 11 -4.24 -11.28 -7.53
CA ILE A 11 -3.11 -10.99 -8.41
C ILE A 11 -1.89 -10.73 -7.53
N PRO A 12 -0.85 -11.60 -7.49
CA PRO A 12 -0.76 -12.90 -8.19
C PRO A 12 -1.80 -13.92 -7.71
N GLN A 13 -2.03 -14.98 -8.50
CA GLN A 13 -2.95 -16.05 -8.10
C GLN A 13 -2.53 -16.70 -6.78
N GLY A 14 -3.51 -17.11 -5.97
CA GLY A 14 -3.27 -17.77 -4.68
C GLY A 14 -3.06 -16.83 -3.48
N MET A 15 -3.23 -15.52 -3.64
CA MET A 15 -3.24 -14.60 -2.48
C MET A 15 -4.39 -14.95 -1.52
N LYS A 16 -4.12 -14.76 -0.22
CA LYS A 16 -5.13 -14.99 0.80
C LYS A 16 -6.28 -13.98 0.63
N PRO A 17 -7.54 -14.44 0.67
CA PRO A 17 -8.67 -13.53 0.65
C PRO A 17 -8.67 -12.65 1.89
N ASP A 18 -9.13 -11.42 1.70
CA ASP A 18 -9.31 -10.45 2.75
C ASP A 18 -10.49 -10.81 3.68
N VAL A 19 -10.64 -10.07 4.77
CA VAL A 19 -11.68 -10.36 5.78
C VAL A 19 -13.12 -10.14 5.28
N HIS A 20 -13.31 -9.29 4.26
CA HIS A 20 -14.60 -9.02 3.65
C HIS A 20 -14.98 -10.15 2.70
N TYR A 21 -14.06 -10.59 1.84
CA TYR A 21 -14.29 -11.73 0.94
C TYR A 21 -14.64 -12.99 1.73
N LYS A 22 -13.96 -13.27 2.86
CA LYS A 22 -14.29 -14.41 3.74
C LYS A 22 -15.68 -14.36 4.35
N LYS A 23 -16.31 -13.17 4.39
CA LYS A 23 -17.68 -12.97 4.86
C LYS A 23 -18.70 -13.01 3.72
N GLY A 24 -18.27 -13.34 2.50
CA GLY A 24 -19.12 -13.42 1.31
C GLY A 24 -19.32 -12.09 0.59
N LEU A 25 -18.56 -11.04 0.93
CA LEU A 25 -18.59 -9.78 0.19
C LEU A 25 -17.79 -9.90 -1.11
N ILE A 26 -18.35 -9.41 -2.20
CA ILE A 26 -17.76 -9.36 -3.54
C ILE A 26 -17.47 -7.92 -3.96
N CYS A 27 -16.81 -7.76 -5.10
CA CYS A 27 -16.44 -6.44 -5.63
C CYS A 27 -17.63 -5.48 -5.69
N LEU A 28 -18.79 -5.97 -6.15
CA LEU A 28 -19.99 -5.13 -6.39
C LEU A 28 -20.67 -4.65 -5.10
N ASP A 29 -20.38 -5.25 -3.95
CA ASP A 29 -20.93 -4.78 -2.66
C ASP A 29 -20.33 -3.44 -2.24
N CYS A 30 -19.11 -3.13 -2.69
CA CYS A 30 -18.44 -1.85 -2.42
C CYS A 30 -18.25 -0.99 -3.69
N HIS A 31 -18.23 -1.63 -4.86
CA HIS A 31 -18.05 -1.00 -6.17
C HIS A 31 -19.36 -1.03 -6.96
N VAL A 32 -20.30 -0.17 -6.58
CA VAL A 32 -21.64 -0.15 -7.14
C VAL A 32 -21.62 0.23 -8.63
N VAL A 33 -22.43 -0.46 -9.43
CA VAL A 33 -22.59 -0.17 -10.86
C VAL A 33 -23.46 1.08 -11.00
N GLY A 34 -22.93 2.10 -11.65
CA GLY A 34 -23.64 3.33 -11.94
C GLY A 34 -24.64 3.20 -13.11
N PRO A 35 -25.40 4.27 -13.40
CA PRO A 35 -26.45 4.24 -14.42
C PRO A 35 -25.98 3.89 -15.84
N ARG A 36 -24.68 4.02 -16.13
CA ARG A 36 -24.09 3.68 -17.45
C ARG A 36 -23.56 2.23 -17.52
N GLY A 37 -23.95 1.37 -16.57
CA GLY A 37 -23.61 -0.05 -16.56
C GLY A 37 -22.15 -0.33 -16.19
N MET A 38 -21.60 -1.45 -16.66
CA MET A 38 -20.28 -1.97 -16.26
C MET A 38 -19.10 -1.02 -16.53
N GLY A 39 -19.24 -0.04 -17.42
CA GLY A 39 -18.24 1.01 -17.64
C GLY A 39 -18.22 2.11 -16.58
N ASP A 40 -19.19 2.11 -15.66
CA ASP A 40 -19.42 3.16 -14.66
C ASP A 40 -19.42 2.58 -13.25
N ILE A 41 -18.33 1.89 -12.90
CA ILE A 41 -18.14 1.35 -11.56
C ILE A 41 -17.78 2.49 -10.60
N GLN A 42 -18.63 2.73 -9.61
CA GLN A 42 -18.49 3.83 -8.66
C GLN A 42 -17.84 3.35 -7.36
N ARG A 43 -16.92 4.15 -6.81
CA ARG A 43 -16.26 3.91 -5.51
C ARG A 43 -16.92 4.76 -4.42
N LYS A 44 -18.22 4.53 -4.19
CA LYS A 44 -19.02 5.32 -3.25
C LYS A 44 -19.15 4.70 -1.87
N ALA A 45 -18.91 3.39 -1.74
CA ALA A 45 -18.97 2.74 -0.44
C ALA A 45 -17.88 3.27 0.49
N THR A 46 -18.24 3.48 1.74
CA THR A 46 -17.34 3.91 2.81
C THR A 46 -17.33 2.85 3.91
N CYS A 47 -16.35 2.89 4.82
CA CYS A 47 -16.38 1.97 5.94
C CYS A 47 -17.62 2.22 6.83
N GLN A 48 -18.14 3.46 6.85
CA GLN A 48 -19.28 3.86 7.69
C GLN A 48 -20.57 3.13 7.29
N ASP A 49 -20.68 2.64 6.06
CA ASP A 49 -21.83 1.83 5.61
C ASP A 49 -21.98 0.53 6.43
N CYS A 50 -20.91 0.07 7.09
CA CYS A 50 -20.90 -1.15 7.93
C CYS A 50 -20.23 -1.00 9.30
N HIS A 51 -19.39 0.01 9.49
CA HIS A 51 -18.54 0.28 10.67
C HIS A 51 -18.84 1.67 11.25
N ILE A 52 -20.10 1.88 11.63
CA ILE A 52 -20.63 3.20 12.03
C ILE A 52 -19.89 3.70 13.29
N GLU A 53 -19.84 2.86 14.33
CA GLU A 53 -19.26 3.26 15.61
C GLU A 53 -17.76 3.56 15.52
N GLU A 54 -17.02 2.88 14.64
CA GLU A 54 -15.60 3.12 14.40
C GLU A 54 -15.34 4.42 13.64
N GLU A 55 -16.08 4.66 12.54
CA GLU A 55 -15.94 5.85 11.69
C GLU A 55 -16.37 7.13 12.41
N GLU A 56 -17.41 7.06 13.27
CA GLU A 56 -17.81 8.20 14.09
C GLU A 56 -16.78 8.52 15.21
N ALA A 57 -16.10 7.50 15.74
CA ALA A 57 -15.15 7.67 16.84
C ALA A 57 -13.80 8.24 16.38
N LEU A 58 -13.34 7.86 15.18
CA LEU A 58 -11.98 8.12 14.70
C LEU A 58 -11.62 9.62 14.57
N PRO A 59 -12.47 10.52 14.01
CA PRO A 59 -12.11 11.92 13.79
C PRO A 59 -11.74 12.68 15.07
N GLY A 60 -12.37 12.33 16.20
CA GLY A 60 -12.07 12.91 17.52
C GLY A 60 -10.80 12.33 18.19
N GLY A 61 -10.24 11.26 17.64
CA GLY A 61 -9.13 10.51 18.20
C GLY A 61 -7.75 11.12 17.95
N LEU A 62 -6.71 10.31 18.20
CA LEU A 62 -5.32 10.66 17.87
C LEU A 62 -4.98 10.41 16.40
N HIS A 63 -5.70 9.48 15.77
CA HIS A 63 -5.54 9.09 14.38
C HIS A 63 -6.64 9.70 13.48
N GLY A 64 -7.28 10.80 13.87
CA GLY A 64 -8.37 11.42 13.11
C GLY A 64 -7.98 11.99 11.74
N LYS A 65 -6.69 11.97 11.37
CA LYS A 65 -6.17 12.31 10.03
C LYS A 65 -5.55 11.10 9.34
N LEU A 66 -6.10 9.91 9.56
CA LEU A 66 -5.62 8.66 8.97
C LEU A 66 -6.83 7.90 8.42
N LEU A 67 -6.72 7.38 7.19
CA LEU A 67 -7.74 6.49 6.64
C LEU A 67 -7.71 5.13 7.32
N CYS A 68 -8.86 4.50 7.53
CA CYS A 68 -8.98 3.14 8.06
C CYS A 68 -8.05 2.14 7.34
N ALA A 69 -7.93 2.27 6.01
CA ALA A 69 -7.03 1.48 5.19
C ALA A 69 -5.55 1.56 5.64
N SER A 70 -5.09 2.70 6.14
CA SER A 70 -3.71 2.87 6.65
C SER A 70 -3.40 1.96 7.82
N CYS A 71 -4.39 1.50 8.57
CA CYS A 71 -4.20 0.51 9.64
C CYS A 71 -4.52 -0.90 9.18
N HIS A 72 -5.57 -1.05 8.35
CA HIS A 72 -6.17 -2.34 8.06
C HIS A 72 -5.71 -3.00 6.76
N VAL A 73 -5.07 -2.28 5.83
CA VAL A 73 -4.41 -2.88 4.67
C VAL A 73 -2.99 -3.31 5.06
N ASN A 74 -2.68 -4.59 4.84
CA ASN A 74 -1.43 -5.21 5.30
C ASN A 74 -0.56 -5.76 4.17
N GLU A 75 -1.16 -6.18 3.06
CA GLU A 75 -0.48 -6.80 1.94
C GLU A 75 -1.00 -6.20 0.63
N LEU A 76 -0.08 -5.94 -0.29
CA LEU A 76 -0.35 -5.26 -1.56
C LEU A 76 0.09 -6.16 -2.72
N GLY A 77 -0.88 -6.77 -3.40
CA GLY A 77 -0.68 -7.59 -4.59
C GLY A 77 -0.36 -6.77 -5.85
N GLY A 78 -0.27 -7.44 -7.00
CA GLY A 78 -0.14 -6.84 -8.33
C GLY A 78 1.30 -6.56 -8.76
N TYR A 79 1.47 -5.61 -9.67
CA TYR A 79 2.79 -5.18 -10.19
C TYR A 79 3.74 -4.75 -9.08
N GLN A 80 4.96 -5.26 -9.07
CA GLN A 80 6.03 -4.85 -8.16
C GLN A 80 7.13 -4.08 -8.87
N ILE A 81 7.21 -4.19 -10.21
CA ILE A 81 8.10 -3.47 -11.11
C ILE A 81 7.35 -3.35 -12.44
N THR A 82 7.50 -2.23 -13.14
CA THR A 82 6.98 -2.09 -14.51
C THR A 82 8.08 -1.57 -15.43
N ILE A 83 8.44 -2.34 -16.45
CA ILE A 83 9.42 -1.94 -17.45
C ILE A 83 8.75 -1.87 -18.82
N TRP A 84 9.07 -0.82 -19.57
CA TRP A 84 8.65 -0.67 -20.96
C TRP A 84 9.88 -0.63 -21.86
N GLY A 85 9.89 -1.47 -22.90
CA GLY A 85 11.02 -1.56 -23.82
C GLY A 85 10.68 -2.30 -25.10
N PRO A 86 11.67 -2.55 -25.97
CA PRO A 86 11.46 -3.35 -27.18
C PRO A 86 10.91 -4.74 -26.86
N GLY A 87 9.82 -5.11 -27.51
CA GLY A 87 9.15 -6.39 -27.27
C GLY A 87 8.11 -6.69 -28.33
N ARG A 88 7.27 -7.70 -28.09
CA ARG A 88 6.16 -8.07 -28.98
C ARG A 88 4.81 -7.77 -28.37
N GLU A 89 3.90 -7.25 -29.18
CA GLU A 89 2.47 -7.27 -28.89
C GLU A 89 1.81 -8.25 -29.87
N GLY A 90 1.42 -9.42 -29.37
CA GLY A 90 1.08 -10.56 -30.23
C GLY A 90 2.26 -10.95 -31.12
N THR A 91 2.07 -10.82 -32.45
CA THR A 91 3.11 -11.15 -33.45
C THR A 91 3.90 -9.92 -33.94
N VAL A 92 3.58 -8.72 -33.46
CA VAL A 92 4.14 -7.46 -33.96
C VAL A 92 5.22 -6.94 -33.01
N GLU A 93 6.41 -6.64 -33.53
CA GLU A 93 7.46 -5.97 -32.75
C GLU A 93 7.06 -4.51 -32.48
N THR A 94 7.28 -4.08 -31.24
CA THR A 94 7.01 -2.72 -30.77
C THR A 94 8.20 -2.21 -29.97
N PRO A 95 8.55 -0.91 -30.08
CA PRO A 95 9.56 -0.31 -29.21
C PRO A 95 9.10 -0.13 -27.76
N PHE A 96 7.81 -0.33 -27.46
CA PHE A 96 7.16 -0.08 -26.17
C PHE A 96 6.22 -1.22 -25.75
N HIS A 97 6.76 -2.43 -25.59
CA HIS A 97 6.08 -3.53 -24.91
C HIS A 97 6.14 -3.36 -23.39
N LYS A 98 5.06 -3.73 -22.70
CA LYS A 98 4.91 -3.61 -21.25
C LYS A 98 5.33 -4.89 -20.53
N TYR A 99 6.61 -4.97 -20.15
CA TYR A 99 7.12 -6.00 -19.24
C TYR A 99 6.69 -5.69 -17.81
N SER A 100 5.47 -6.08 -17.48
CA SER A 100 4.86 -5.75 -16.19
C SER A 100 4.54 -6.95 -15.34
N LEU A 101 4.63 -8.18 -15.86
CA LEU A 101 4.31 -9.40 -15.11
C LEU A 101 5.33 -9.76 -14.01
N TYR A 102 5.98 -8.76 -13.41
CA TYR A 102 6.65 -8.80 -12.10
C TYR A 102 5.61 -8.77 -10.98
N TYR A 103 4.81 -9.82 -10.81
CA TYR A 103 3.76 -9.82 -9.78
C TYR A 103 4.24 -10.42 -8.48
N GLY A 104 3.67 -9.90 -7.41
CA GLY A 104 3.97 -10.41 -6.09
C GLY A 104 3.31 -9.61 -5.00
N ILE A 105 3.96 -9.57 -3.84
CA ILE A 105 3.39 -9.00 -2.62
C ILE A 105 4.37 -7.99 -2.06
N GLN A 106 3.88 -6.77 -1.81
CA GLN A 106 4.54 -5.74 -1.03
C GLN A 106 3.89 -5.65 0.37
N LYS A 107 4.69 -5.69 1.44
CA LYS A 107 4.21 -5.55 2.82
C LYS A 107 5.27 -5.11 3.84
N PRO A 108 4.89 -4.42 4.93
CA PRO A 108 3.62 -3.69 5.08
C PRO A 108 3.57 -2.48 4.11
N PRO A 109 2.38 -1.93 3.79
CA PRO A 109 2.31 -0.69 3.02
C PRO A 109 3.03 0.46 3.75
N ILE A 110 3.77 1.26 2.98
CA ILE A 110 4.24 2.56 3.45
C ILE A 110 3.02 3.45 3.63
N ILE A 111 2.95 4.23 4.71
CA ILE A 111 1.94 5.27 4.86
C ILE A 111 2.56 6.64 4.65
N MET A 112 1.85 7.53 3.98
CA MET A 112 2.27 8.92 3.78
C MET A 112 1.07 9.84 3.68
N LYS A 113 1.31 11.15 3.72
CA LYS A 113 0.26 12.15 3.59
C LYS A 113 -0.16 12.32 2.13
N ASP A 114 -1.47 12.43 1.91
CA ASP A 114 -2.06 12.83 0.64
C ASP A 114 -2.04 14.36 0.43
N GLN A 115 -2.67 14.84 -0.65
CA GLN A 115 -2.78 16.29 -0.96
C GLN A 115 -3.44 17.10 0.16
N THR A 116 -4.25 16.47 1.00
CA THR A 116 -5.01 17.10 2.09
C THR A 116 -4.30 16.98 3.45
N GLY A 117 -3.18 16.27 3.50
CA GLY A 117 -2.45 15.98 4.73
C GLY A 117 -2.98 14.76 5.50
N THR A 118 -3.84 13.94 4.90
CA THR A 118 -4.38 12.70 5.47
C THR A 118 -3.41 11.55 5.24
N TRP A 119 -3.14 10.74 6.27
CA TRP A 119 -2.28 9.56 6.15
C TRP A 119 -3.01 8.42 5.47
N VAL A 120 -2.45 7.98 4.34
CA VAL A 120 -3.01 6.92 3.48
C VAL A 120 -1.97 5.84 3.20
N PRO A 121 -2.37 4.57 3.03
CA PRO A 121 -1.43 3.51 2.66
C PRO A 121 -1.13 3.63 1.16
N MET A 122 0.16 3.58 0.84
CA MET A 122 0.65 3.65 -0.53
C MET A 122 1.33 2.35 -0.92
N LYS A 123 0.98 1.86 -2.11
CA LYS A 123 1.80 0.92 -2.86
C LYS A 123 2.82 1.70 -3.67
N ILE A 124 4.07 1.25 -3.65
CA ILE A 124 5.19 1.97 -4.25
C ILE A 124 5.96 0.99 -5.11
N TRP A 125 6.18 1.32 -6.37
CA TRP A 125 6.97 0.45 -7.22
C TRP A 125 7.74 1.22 -8.29
N PRO A 126 8.93 0.73 -8.65
CA PRO A 126 9.77 1.33 -9.68
C PRO A 126 9.21 1.09 -11.08
N HIS A 127 9.30 2.13 -11.91
CA HIS A 127 9.03 2.06 -13.33
C HIS A 127 10.24 2.49 -14.16
N SER A 128 10.33 1.97 -15.39
CA SER A 128 11.26 2.42 -16.41
C SER A 128 10.62 2.33 -17.79
N VAL A 129 10.93 3.28 -18.67
CA VAL A 129 10.68 3.17 -20.11
C VAL A 129 11.95 3.50 -20.87
N GLY A 130 12.39 2.58 -21.73
CA GLY A 130 13.53 2.75 -22.63
C GLY A 130 13.18 3.55 -23.88
N ASN A 131 14.16 3.71 -24.78
CA ASN A 131 14.03 4.38 -26.08
C ASN A 131 13.62 5.85 -26.02
N ILE A 132 13.91 6.54 -24.92
CA ILE A 132 13.60 7.97 -24.78
C ILE A 132 14.72 8.78 -25.43
N LYS A 133 14.37 9.68 -26.35
CA LYS A 133 15.34 10.52 -27.08
C LYS A 133 15.75 11.77 -26.31
N GLY A 134 14.82 12.34 -25.54
CA GLY A 134 15.05 13.55 -24.75
C GLY A 134 15.65 13.24 -23.39
N ASN A 135 16.30 14.24 -22.80
CA ASN A 135 16.62 14.22 -21.38
C ASN A 135 15.44 14.78 -20.59
N VAL A 136 15.01 14.08 -19.56
CA VAL A 136 13.94 14.54 -18.65
C VAL A 136 14.58 14.73 -17.27
N PRO A 137 14.52 15.94 -16.68
CA PRO A 137 15.04 16.16 -15.34
C PRO A 137 14.14 15.47 -14.28
N PRO A 138 14.67 15.24 -13.07
CA PRO A 138 13.84 14.85 -11.94
C PRO A 138 12.71 15.85 -11.69
N SER A 139 11.59 15.39 -11.15
CA SER A 139 10.53 16.30 -10.68
C SER A 139 11.00 17.11 -9.47
N GLU A 140 10.53 18.34 -9.33
CA GLU A 140 10.81 19.19 -8.15
C GLU A 140 10.22 18.60 -6.86
N GLY A 141 9.15 17.82 -6.99
CA GLY A 141 8.48 17.15 -5.89
C GLY A 141 7.52 16.08 -6.40
N LEU A 142 6.76 15.49 -5.48
CA LEU A 142 5.68 14.56 -5.83
C LEU A 142 4.64 15.23 -6.71
N ARG A 143 4.23 14.53 -7.77
CA ARG A 143 3.14 14.95 -8.64
C ARG A 143 1.95 14.05 -8.38
N TRP A 144 0.76 14.63 -8.32
CA TRP A 144 -0.49 13.90 -8.16
C TRP A 144 -1.12 13.72 -9.53
N ARG A 145 -1.55 12.49 -9.85
CA ARG A 145 -2.20 12.19 -11.13
C ARG A 145 -3.47 13.02 -11.32
N TRP A 146 -4.19 13.20 -10.22
CA TRP A 146 -5.42 13.98 -10.15
C TRP A 146 -5.27 15.05 -9.06
N PRO A 147 -4.98 16.30 -9.44
CA PRO A 147 -4.56 17.33 -8.48
C PRO A 147 -5.68 17.79 -7.55
N ASN A 148 -6.96 17.59 -7.91
CA ASN A 148 -8.08 17.99 -7.05
C ASN A 148 -8.49 16.88 -6.05
N GLY A 149 -7.72 15.78 -5.98
CA GLY A 149 -7.96 14.70 -5.01
C GLY A 149 -8.98 13.66 -5.45
N GLU A 150 -9.32 13.60 -6.75
CA GLU A 150 -10.18 12.55 -7.32
C GLU A 150 -9.60 11.15 -7.09
N THR A 151 -8.27 11.08 -7.03
CA THR A 151 -7.52 9.95 -6.48
C THR A 151 -6.37 10.47 -5.63
N ARG A 152 -5.81 9.60 -4.78
CA ARG A 152 -4.58 9.85 -4.04
C ARG A 152 -3.39 9.15 -4.68
N ASP A 153 -3.41 9.01 -6.01
CA ASP A 153 -2.30 8.45 -6.76
C ASP A 153 -1.29 9.55 -7.09
N ALA A 154 -0.05 9.32 -6.68
CA ALA A 154 1.10 10.16 -6.93
C ALA A 154 2.16 9.43 -7.76
N TYR A 155 3.10 10.21 -8.29
CA TYR A 155 4.29 9.72 -8.92
C TYR A 155 5.43 10.72 -8.75
N TYR A 156 6.66 10.26 -8.96
CA TYR A 156 7.84 11.09 -8.99
C TYR A 156 8.72 10.72 -10.17
N ILE A 157 8.96 11.66 -11.08
CA ILE A 157 9.93 11.44 -12.17
C ILE A 157 11.32 11.54 -11.56
N ILE A 158 12.11 10.47 -11.68
CA ILE A 158 13.50 10.44 -11.25
C ILE A 158 14.40 11.05 -12.33
N GLY A 159 14.03 10.87 -13.60
CA GLY A 159 14.71 11.44 -14.76
C GLY A 159 15.20 10.37 -15.73
N THR A 160 16.00 10.80 -16.70
CA THR A 160 16.54 9.93 -17.76
C THR A 160 17.98 9.49 -17.49
N PHE A 161 18.28 8.22 -17.78
CA PHE A 161 19.60 7.60 -17.62
C PHE A 161 19.99 6.87 -18.91
N GLY A 162 21.16 7.17 -19.48
CA GLY A 162 21.63 6.63 -20.76
C GLY A 162 22.85 5.73 -20.66
N ASP A 163 23.28 5.38 -19.44
CA ASP A 163 24.48 4.59 -19.14
C ASP A 163 24.23 3.07 -19.24
N LEU A 164 23.27 2.64 -20.06
CA LEU A 164 22.89 1.24 -20.23
C LEU A 164 23.52 0.63 -21.51
N PRO A 165 23.76 -0.69 -21.55
CA PRO A 165 24.35 -1.35 -22.73
C PRO A 165 23.54 -1.21 -24.03
N SER A 166 22.24 -0.93 -23.94
CA SER A 166 21.33 -0.68 -25.06
C SER A 166 20.04 -0.02 -24.58
N GLY A 167 19.18 0.41 -25.52
CA GLY A 167 17.86 0.98 -25.20
C GLY A 167 17.82 2.51 -25.09
N ASN A 168 18.83 3.22 -25.58
CA ASN A 168 18.99 4.68 -25.45
C ASN A 168 18.81 5.14 -23.99
N ASN A 169 18.19 6.31 -23.77
CA ASN A 169 17.86 6.74 -22.42
C ASN A 169 16.65 5.99 -21.88
N HIS A 170 16.74 5.60 -20.62
CA HIS A 170 15.65 5.10 -19.81
C HIS A 170 15.10 6.22 -18.93
N LEU A 171 13.83 6.56 -19.10
CA LEU A 171 13.09 7.41 -18.16
C LEU A 171 12.64 6.57 -16.97
N LEU A 172 13.03 6.99 -15.77
CA LEU A 172 12.66 6.35 -14.52
C LEU A 172 11.65 7.21 -13.77
N TRP A 173 10.67 6.55 -13.16
CA TRP A 173 9.79 7.18 -12.20
C TRP A 173 9.42 6.20 -11.09
N MET A 174 9.03 6.76 -9.95
CA MET A 174 8.39 6.02 -8.87
C MET A 174 6.89 6.20 -9.00
N GLU A 175 6.14 5.10 -9.06
CA GLU A 175 4.70 5.12 -8.97
C GLU A 175 4.28 4.92 -7.52
N ILE A 176 3.37 5.74 -7.02
CA ILE A 176 2.97 5.80 -5.61
C ILE A 176 1.45 5.88 -5.56
N GLN A 177 0.78 4.73 -5.49
CA GLN A 177 -0.68 4.69 -5.57
C GLN A 177 -1.34 4.35 -4.24
N GLU A 178 -2.51 4.91 -4.02
CA GLU A 178 -3.33 4.56 -2.87
C GLU A 178 -3.69 3.07 -2.92
N ALA A 179 -3.52 2.41 -1.77
CA ALA A 179 -3.91 1.04 -1.56
C ALA A 179 -5.30 0.95 -0.93
N ALA A 180 -6.17 0.13 -1.51
CA ALA A 180 -7.52 -0.11 -1.01
C ALA A 180 -7.73 -1.56 -0.54
N HIS A 181 -6.88 -2.50 -0.93
CA HIS A 181 -6.96 -3.91 -0.54
C HIS A 181 -5.56 -4.51 -0.37
N SER A 182 -5.38 -5.65 0.28
CA SER A 182 -6.41 -6.44 0.98
C SER A 182 -6.59 -6.00 2.44
N TYR A 183 -7.83 -5.95 2.95
CA TYR A 183 -8.10 -5.65 4.35
C TYR A 183 -7.87 -6.85 5.28
N GLY A 184 -7.32 -6.56 6.45
CA GLY A 184 -7.09 -7.54 7.50
C GLY A 184 -7.16 -6.94 8.90
N ARG A 185 -6.56 -7.65 9.84
CA ARG A 185 -6.38 -7.15 11.20
C ARG A 185 -5.53 -5.88 11.16
N ALA A 186 -5.89 -4.87 11.95
CA ALA A 186 -5.09 -3.67 12.08
C ALA A 186 -3.64 -4.00 12.45
N ARG A 187 -2.68 -3.31 11.83
CA ARG A 187 -1.27 -3.34 12.22
C ARG A 187 -1.08 -2.88 13.67
N SER A 188 -0.01 -3.34 14.33
CA SER A 188 0.28 -2.94 15.71
C SER A 188 0.71 -1.47 15.79
N CYS A 189 0.47 -0.80 16.92
CA CYS A 189 0.97 0.58 17.10
C CYS A 189 2.51 0.66 16.95
N GLU A 190 3.23 -0.38 17.39
CA GLU A 190 4.68 -0.48 17.27
C GLU A 190 5.14 -0.53 15.81
N SER A 191 4.36 -1.14 14.91
CA SER A 191 4.73 -1.18 13.48
C SER A 191 4.83 0.21 12.83
N CYS A 192 4.09 1.20 13.35
CA CYS A 192 4.15 2.59 12.88
C CYS A 192 5.01 3.50 13.76
N HIS A 193 5.00 3.28 15.08
CA HIS A 193 5.59 4.19 16.06
C HIS A 193 6.91 3.68 16.65
N GLY A 194 7.30 2.43 16.37
CA GLY A 194 8.55 1.84 16.85
C GLY A 194 9.79 2.55 16.27
N SER A 195 9.70 3.01 15.03
CA SER A 195 10.75 3.71 14.30
C SER A 195 10.19 4.93 13.56
N GLN A 196 11.04 5.91 13.27
CA GLN A 196 10.68 6.99 12.33
C GLN A 196 10.80 6.52 10.87
N ALA A 197 11.60 5.48 10.60
CA ALA A 197 11.72 4.87 9.28
C ALA A 197 10.70 3.76 9.09
N GLN A 198 10.09 3.72 7.91
CA GLN A 198 9.20 2.66 7.46
C GLN A 198 9.97 1.77 6.46
N VAL A 199 9.78 0.46 6.56
CA VAL A 199 10.36 -0.49 5.61
C VAL A 199 9.25 -1.41 5.10
N SER A 200 9.09 -1.44 3.79
CA SER A 200 8.24 -2.39 3.08
C SER A 200 9.11 -3.37 2.31
N TYR A 201 8.72 -4.64 2.28
CA TYR A 201 9.40 -5.68 1.53
C TYR A 201 8.52 -6.10 0.37
N SER A 202 9.09 -6.15 -0.83
CA SER A 202 8.44 -6.63 -2.03
C SER A 202 9.14 -7.88 -2.53
N THR A 203 8.36 -8.93 -2.75
CA THR A 203 8.79 -10.14 -3.46
C THR A 203 8.01 -10.25 -4.74
N TRP A 204 8.61 -10.73 -5.82
CA TRP A 204 7.95 -10.85 -7.11
C TRP A 204 8.46 -12.05 -7.91
N GLU A 205 7.62 -12.48 -8.85
CA GLU A 205 7.92 -13.41 -9.91
C GLU A 205 7.62 -12.72 -11.23
N PHE A 206 8.58 -12.72 -12.14
CA PHE A 206 8.42 -12.36 -13.53
C PHE A 206 7.92 -13.58 -14.29
N TYR A 207 6.80 -13.46 -14.99
CA TYR A 207 6.23 -14.54 -15.79
C TYR A 207 5.66 -14.05 -17.13
N ASP A 208 6.24 -12.99 -17.66
CA ASP A 208 5.90 -12.54 -19.01
C ASP A 208 6.27 -13.60 -20.05
N GLU A 209 5.46 -13.74 -21.10
CA GLU A 209 5.72 -14.70 -22.18
C GLU A 209 6.81 -14.19 -23.15
N ASP A 210 7.27 -12.97 -22.94
CA ASP A 210 8.35 -12.31 -23.67
C ASP A 210 9.49 -11.86 -22.73
N GLY A 211 10.66 -11.54 -23.29
CA GLY A 211 11.82 -11.07 -22.53
C GLY A 211 12.69 -12.19 -21.95
N ALA A 212 12.12 -13.02 -21.06
CA ALA A 212 12.87 -14.09 -20.38
C ALA A 212 11.97 -15.27 -19.94
N LYS A 213 12.61 -16.42 -19.66
CA LYS A 213 11.96 -17.48 -18.87
C LYS A 213 11.59 -16.95 -17.47
N PRO A 214 10.55 -17.48 -16.80
CA PRO A 214 10.15 -17.01 -15.48
C PRO A 214 11.30 -16.97 -14.47
N PHE A 215 11.36 -15.91 -13.68
CA PHE A 215 12.37 -15.73 -12.64
C PHE A 215 11.82 -14.93 -11.46
N LYS A 216 12.45 -15.06 -10.29
CA LYS A 216 11.99 -14.45 -9.04
C LYS A 216 12.97 -13.40 -8.57
N GLY A 217 12.49 -12.53 -7.70
CA GLY A 217 13.32 -11.54 -7.04
C GLY A 217 12.61 -10.81 -5.91
N HIS A 218 13.31 -9.82 -5.38
CA HIS A 218 12.81 -9.00 -4.31
C HIS A 218 13.46 -7.61 -4.30
N HIS A 219 12.89 -6.73 -3.49
CA HIS A 219 13.50 -5.49 -3.07
C HIS A 219 12.86 -5.03 -1.75
N ARG A 220 13.47 -4.04 -1.11
CA ARG A 220 12.84 -3.31 -0.02
C ARG A 220 12.61 -1.86 -0.42
N ILE A 221 11.62 -1.24 0.21
CA ILE A 221 11.26 0.16 0.05
C ILE A 221 11.44 0.80 1.41
N VAL A 222 12.34 1.77 1.50
CA VAL A 222 12.66 2.48 2.73
C VAL A 222 12.13 3.90 2.63
N ALA A 223 11.30 4.29 3.60
CA ALA A 223 10.72 5.63 3.70
C ALA A 223 11.14 6.26 5.03
N ASP A 224 11.94 7.31 4.97
CA ASP A 224 12.48 7.99 6.14
C ASP A 224 12.73 9.49 5.86
N LYS A 225 13.43 10.17 6.76
CA LYS A 225 13.79 11.60 6.62
C LYS A 225 14.67 11.93 5.42
N LYS A 226 15.33 10.92 4.82
CA LYS A 226 16.21 11.12 3.66
C LYS A 226 15.47 10.93 2.34
N GLY A 227 14.25 10.38 2.36
CA GLY A 227 13.45 10.16 1.16
C GLY A 227 12.76 8.80 1.14
N LEU A 228 12.21 8.50 -0.04
CA LEU A 228 11.67 7.20 -0.39
C LEU A 228 12.61 6.50 -1.36
N ARG A 229 13.04 5.28 -1.07
CA ARG A 229 14.07 4.58 -1.85
C ARG A 229 13.72 3.13 -2.04
N VAL A 230 13.90 2.62 -3.25
CA VAL A 230 13.95 1.18 -3.51
C VAL A 230 15.41 0.75 -3.37
N GLU A 231 15.64 -0.27 -2.54
CA GLU A 231 16.96 -0.77 -2.18
C GLU A 231 17.00 -2.29 -2.28
N GLY A 232 18.17 -2.86 -2.60
CA GLY A 232 18.36 -4.31 -2.67
C GLY A 232 17.51 -4.97 -3.76
N LEU A 233 17.36 -4.30 -4.90
CA LEU A 233 16.62 -4.82 -6.05
C LEU A 233 17.45 -5.87 -6.78
N GLU A 234 17.05 -7.13 -6.66
CA GLU A 234 17.77 -8.27 -7.21
C GLU A 234 16.86 -9.46 -7.53
N ASN A 235 17.33 -10.32 -8.44
CA ASN A 235 16.73 -11.62 -8.72
C ASN A 235 17.29 -12.69 -7.77
N THR A 236 16.42 -13.62 -7.34
CA THR A 236 16.78 -14.78 -6.52
C THR A 236 16.92 -16.06 -7.32
N THR A 237 16.42 -16.07 -8.56
CA THR A 237 16.66 -17.15 -9.53
C THR A 237 17.34 -16.58 -10.78
N PRO A 238 18.11 -17.38 -11.54
CA PRO A 238 18.79 -16.90 -12.74
C PRO A 238 17.82 -16.29 -13.76
N ILE A 239 18.24 -15.20 -14.41
CA ILE A 239 17.52 -14.60 -15.54
C ILE A 239 18.03 -15.27 -16.81
N VAL A 240 17.13 -15.91 -17.55
CA VAL A 240 17.45 -16.55 -18.84
C VAL A 240 16.68 -15.83 -19.94
N PRO A 241 17.29 -14.86 -20.64
CA PRO A 241 16.63 -14.14 -21.72
C PRO A 241 16.17 -15.07 -22.84
N LEU A 242 15.02 -14.76 -23.44
CA LEU A 242 14.55 -15.41 -24.66
C LEU A 242 15.42 -14.99 -25.86
N PRO A 243 15.47 -15.79 -26.95
CA PRO A 243 16.27 -15.47 -28.12
C PRO A 243 15.97 -14.06 -28.66
N GLY A 244 17.04 -13.27 -28.89
CA GLY A 244 16.93 -11.90 -29.41
C GLY A 244 16.57 -10.83 -28.38
N ARG A 245 16.30 -11.20 -27.12
CA ARG A 245 15.99 -10.24 -26.04
C ARG A 245 17.23 -9.88 -25.23
N LYS A 246 17.30 -8.62 -24.81
CA LYS A 246 18.37 -8.08 -23.95
C LYS A 246 17.79 -7.72 -22.58
N LEU A 247 18.64 -7.77 -21.55
CA LEU A 247 18.23 -7.38 -20.20
C LEU A 247 17.72 -5.94 -20.14
N THR A 248 18.24 -5.04 -20.98
CA THR A 248 17.77 -3.64 -21.05
C THR A 248 16.31 -3.52 -21.47
N ASP A 249 15.76 -4.52 -22.17
CA ASP A 249 14.42 -4.45 -22.74
C ASP A 249 13.35 -4.67 -21.66
N PHE A 250 13.56 -5.66 -20.78
CA PHE A 250 12.57 -6.10 -19.80
C PHE A 250 13.02 -6.00 -18.34
N ALA A 251 14.34 -5.97 -18.08
CA ALA A 251 14.93 -5.99 -16.74
C ALA A 251 16.02 -4.91 -16.59
N SER A 252 15.76 -3.72 -17.12
CA SER A 252 16.71 -2.58 -17.10
C SER A 252 17.18 -2.23 -15.68
N TRP A 253 16.39 -2.59 -14.67
CA TRP A 253 16.73 -2.48 -13.25
C TRP A 253 18.00 -3.18 -12.82
N VAL A 254 18.46 -4.19 -13.55
CA VAL A 254 19.75 -4.84 -13.28
C VAL A 254 20.91 -3.83 -13.33
N TYR A 255 20.80 -2.79 -14.17
CA TYR A 255 21.82 -1.76 -14.38
C TYR A 255 21.58 -0.48 -13.55
N MET A 256 20.41 -0.34 -12.93
CA MET A 256 19.97 0.90 -12.30
C MET A 256 19.58 0.73 -10.83
N ARG A 257 20.01 -0.36 -10.19
CA ARG A 257 19.55 -0.83 -8.86
C ARG A 257 19.37 0.28 -7.81
N ASP A 258 20.29 1.24 -7.75
CA ASP A 258 20.31 2.30 -6.75
C ASP A 258 19.76 3.67 -7.23
N ARG A 259 19.10 3.71 -8.39
CA ARG A 259 18.60 4.95 -9.02
C ARG A 259 17.20 5.34 -8.54
N TRP A 260 16.41 4.41 -8.03
CA TRP A 260 15.02 4.66 -7.60
C TRP A 260 14.92 5.36 -6.25
N LYS A 261 15.09 6.68 -6.28
CA LYS A 261 15.09 7.54 -5.08
C LYS A 261 14.22 8.77 -5.30
N VAL A 262 13.37 9.06 -4.31
CA VAL A 262 12.55 10.27 -4.23
C VAL A 262 13.04 11.08 -3.02
N PRO A 263 13.52 12.32 -3.20
CA PRO A 263 13.92 13.17 -2.09
C PRO A 263 12.69 13.63 -1.28
N GLY A 264 12.90 13.93 0.00
CA GLY A 264 11.86 14.44 0.91
C GLY A 264 11.84 13.73 2.26
N ASP A 265 10.91 14.12 3.13
CA ASP A 265 10.70 13.46 4.43
C ASP A 265 9.46 12.56 4.35
N PHE A 266 9.67 11.25 4.36
CA PHE A 266 8.62 10.22 4.40
C PHE A 266 8.58 9.48 5.75
N SER A 267 9.19 10.04 6.78
CA SER A 267 9.16 9.47 8.13
C SER A 267 7.80 9.60 8.80
N ILE A 268 7.50 8.69 9.74
CA ILE A 268 6.36 8.86 10.64
C ILE A 268 6.84 9.61 11.89
N PRO A 269 6.48 10.89 12.07
CA PRO A 269 6.84 11.61 13.28
C PRO A 269 6.13 10.99 14.47
N THR A 270 6.90 10.64 15.51
CA THR A 270 6.38 10.04 16.74
C THR A 270 6.91 10.81 17.94
N ASP A 271 5.99 11.39 18.70
CA ASP A 271 6.23 11.86 20.06
C ASP A 271 6.24 10.62 20.98
N ARG A 272 7.40 10.33 21.58
CA ARG A 272 7.62 9.10 22.35
C ARG A 272 6.81 9.08 23.64
N ASP A 273 6.72 10.20 24.34
CA ASP A 273 5.99 10.26 25.62
C ASP A 273 4.49 10.12 25.38
N LYS A 274 3.99 10.83 24.37
CA LYS A 274 2.59 10.70 23.93
C LYS A 274 2.28 9.28 23.47
N TYR A 275 3.16 8.66 22.70
CA TYR A 275 3.00 7.27 22.25
C TYR A 275 2.91 6.30 23.44
N GLN A 276 3.86 6.35 24.38
CA GLN A 276 3.87 5.44 25.53
C GLN A 276 2.63 5.59 26.41
N ARG A 277 2.22 6.84 26.68
CA ARG A 277 1.00 7.14 27.43
C ARG A 277 -0.22 6.50 26.79
N TYR A 278 -0.44 6.73 25.50
CA TYR A 278 -1.64 6.25 24.82
C TYR A 278 -1.60 4.76 24.47
N LEU A 279 -0.41 4.17 24.33
CA LEU A 279 -0.25 2.72 24.30
C LEU A 279 -0.72 2.09 25.63
N GLY A 280 -0.39 2.72 26.76
CA GLY A 280 -0.88 2.32 28.08
C GLY A 280 -2.42 2.42 28.19
N VAL A 281 -3.01 3.52 27.71
CA VAL A 281 -4.47 3.68 27.64
C VAL A 281 -5.11 2.59 26.79
N TYR A 282 -4.58 2.32 25.59
CA TYR A 282 -5.06 1.29 24.68
C TYR A 282 -5.05 -0.10 25.33
N LYS A 283 -3.95 -0.48 25.99
CA LYS A 283 -3.81 -1.77 26.66
C LYS A 283 -4.84 -1.92 27.81
N ARG A 284 -4.97 -0.90 28.66
CA ARG A 284 -5.90 -0.91 29.80
C ARG A 284 -7.35 -0.99 29.34
N VAL A 285 -7.76 -0.16 28.38
CA VAL A 285 -9.15 -0.16 27.90
C VAL A 285 -9.49 -1.46 27.17
N SER A 286 -8.57 -2.00 26.39
CA SER A 286 -8.75 -3.31 25.73
C SER A 286 -8.94 -4.42 26.76
N ALA A 287 -8.07 -4.50 27.77
CA ALA A 287 -8.16 -5.49 28.83
C ALA A 287 -9.46 -5.37 29.65
N TYR A 288 -9.90 -4.15 29.95
CA TYR A 288 -11.18 -3.88 30.62
C TYR A 288 -12.35 -4.49 29.84
N PHE A 289 -12.48 -4.17 28.55
CA PHE A 289 -13.59 -4.67 27.74
C PHE A 289 -13.49 -6.17 27.49
N ASP A 290 -12.30 -6.72 27.27
CA ASP A 290 -12.11 -8.15 27.08
C ASP A 290 -12.56 -8.93 28.34
N LYS A 291 -12.25 -8.42 29.55
CA LYS A 291 -12.74 -8.97 30.83
C LYS A 291 -14.27 -8.89 30.94
N LYS A 292 -14.86 -7.71 30.69
CA LYS A 292 -16.32 -7.52 30.79
C LYS A 292 -17.09 -8.37 29.79
N ILE A 293 -16.63 -8.46 28.55
CA ILE A 293 -17.26 -9.31 27.50
C ILE A 293 -17.22 -10.79 27.90
N LYS A 294 -16.13 -11.26 28.52
CA LYS A 294 -16.00 -12.64 29.01
C LYS A 294 -16.97 -12.94 30.15
N LEU A 295 -17.22 -11.96 31.03
CA LEU A 295 -18.12 -12.11 32.18
C LEU A 295 -19.60 -11.92 31.84
N ALA A 296 -19.90 -11.17 30.78
CA ALA A 296 -21.26 -10.93 30.33
C ALA A 296 -21.98 -12.24 30.00
N LYS A 297 -23.19 -12.41 30.55
CA LYS A 297 -24.01 -13.61 30.32
C LYS A 297 -24.94 -13.44 29.13
N ALA A 298 -25.52 -12.26 28.97
CA ALA A 298 -26.48 -11.96 27.91
C ALA A 298 -25.77 -11.58 26.60
N GLU A 299 -26.26 -12.09 25.46
CA GLU A 299 -25.70 -11.76 24.15
C GLU A 299 -25.90 -10.28 23.78
N THR A 300 -27.00 -9.67 24.22
CA THR A 300 -27.27 -8.24 24.05
C THR A 300 -26.23 -7.38 24.78
N GLU A 301 -25.86 -7.76 26.00
CA GLU A 301 -24.80 -7.11 26.78
C GLU A 301 -23.43 -7.28 26.09
N LYS A 302 -23.09 -8.49 25.63
CA LYS A 302 -21.84 -8.73 24.86
C LYS A 302 -21.75 -7.86 23.62
N LYS A 303 -22.84 -7.74 22.85
CA LYS A 303 -22.90 -6.87 21.66
C LYS A 303 -22.69 -5.41 22.02
N LYS A 304 -23.33 -4.93 23.08
CA LYS A 304 -23.14 -3.56 23.60
C LYS A 304 -21.68 -3.31 23.99
N LEU A 305 -21.08 -4.18 24.79
CA LEU A 305 -19.68 -4.07 25.21
C LEU A 305 -18.70 -4.12 24.04
N LYS A 306 -18.97 -4.95 23.01
CA LYS A 306 -18.16 -4.98 21.78
C LYS A 306 -18.22 -3.65 21.03
N ARG A 307 -19.40 -3.03 20.91
CA ARG A 307 -19.56 -1.70 20.28
C ARG A 307 -18.82 -0.62 21.06
N GLU A 308 -19.01 -0.56 22.37
CA GLU A 308 -18.28 0.39 23.22
C GLU A 308 -16.77 0.21 23.10
N ARG A 309 -16.29 -1.04 23.15
CA ARG A 309 -14.88 -1.36 22.93
C ARG A 309 -14.37 -0.77 21.61
N LEU A 310 -15.11 -0.92 20.52
CA LEU A 310 -14.75 -0.39 19.21
C LEU A 310 -14.62 1.15 19.24
N THR A 311 -15.56 1.85 19.84
CA THR A 311 -15.49 3.31 20.03
C THR A 311 -14.22 3.73 20.79
N TYR A 312 -13.94 3.11 21.93
CA TYR A 312 -12.82 3.52 22.79
C TYR A 312 -11.44 3.15 22.20
N VAL A 313 -11.30 2.01 21.52
CA VAL A 313 -10.00 1.64 20.92
C VAL A 313 -9.65 2.50 19.70
N HIS A 314 -10.65 3.04 18.99
CA HIS A 314 -10.43 3.98 17.89
C HIS A 314 -10.33 5.45 18.36
N ASN A 315 -10.81 5.77 19.56
CA ASN A 315 -10.67 7.10 20.17
C ASN A 315 -10.00 7.04 21.56
N LEU A 316 -8.67 7.00 21.56
CA LEU A 316 -7.89 6.89 22.80
C LEU A 316 -8.00 8.10 23.73
N LYS A 317 -8.38 9.29 23.23
CA LYS A 317 -8.68 10.44 24.09
C LYS A 317 -9.96 10.22 24.88
N LEU A 318 -10.97 9.67 24.23
CA LEU A 318 -12.21 9.29 24.88
C LEU A 318 -11.98 8.11 25.84
N ALA A 319 -11.18 7.12 25.45
CA ALA A 319 -10.80 6.00 26.33
C ALA A 319 -10.09 6.45 27.59
N GLU A 320 -9.20 7.45 27.49
CA GLU A 320 -8.52 7.99 28.66
C GLU A 320 -9.48 8.62 29.66
N ARG A 321 -10.49 9.37 29.20
CA ARG A 321 -11.54 9.93 30.07
C ARG A 321 -12.36 8.82 30.72
N PHE A 322 -12.78 7.83 29.93
CA PHE A 322 -13.51 6.66 30.41
C PHE A 322 -12.77 5.90 31.53
N LEU A 323 -11.45 5.71 31.38
CA LEU A 323 -10.65 5.03 32.42
C LEU A 323 -10.53 5.88 33.69
N LYS A 324 -10.45 7.22 33.59
CA LYS A 324 -10.40 8.11 34.76
C LYS A 324 -11.71 8.12 35.55
N GLU A 325 -12.84 8.10 34.86
CA GLU A 325 -14.16 8.06 35.50
C GLU A 325 -14.44 6.72 36.20
N ARG A 326 -13.66 5.69 35.88
CA ARG A 326 -13.81 4.31 36.38
C ARG A 326 -12.59 3.82 37.13
N GLU A 327 -11.81 4.72 37.72
CA GLU A 327 -10.60 4.36 38.45
C GLU A 327 -10.88 3.42 39.64
N SER A 328 -12.10 3.46 40.19
CA SER A 328 -12.59 2.54 41.22
C SER A 328 -12.96 1.14 40.72
N ASP A 329 -13.19 0.95 39.41
CA ASP A 329 -13.66 -0.31 38.81
C ASP A 329 -12.51 -1.17 38.23
N LEU A 330 -11.28 -0.61 38.16
CA LEU A 330 -10.11 -1.14 37.46
C LEU A 330 -9.13 -1.84 38.41
#